data_AF-A0AAU2SBY5-F1
#
_entry.id   AF-A0AAU2SBY5-F1
#
_cell.length_a   1.000
_cell.length_b   1.000
_cell.length_c   1.000
_cell.angle_alpha   90.00
_cell.angle_beta   90.00
_cell.angle_gamma   90.00
#
_symmetry.space_group_name_H-M   'P 1'
#
loop_
_entity.id
_entity.type
_entity.pdbx_description
1 polymer ?
#
loop_
_entity_poly.entity_id
_entity_poly.type
_entity_poly.pdbx_seq_one_letter_code
_entity_poly.pdbx_strand_id
1 'polypeptide(L)'
;MHCPFCRHPDSRVVDSRTTDDGTSIRRRRQCPDCSRRFTTVETCSLMVVKRSGVTEPFSRTKVINGVRKACQGRPVTEDALAQLGQRVEEAVRATGSAELTTHDVGLAILGPLQELDLVAYLRFASVYRAFDSLEDFEAAIVELRQSAGRPVADDEDREGAVTGSQGDDRGSGEAVQVPEPAGAAD
;
A
#
# COMPACT_ATOMS: atom_id res chain seq x y z
N MET A 1 14.95 19.71 -15.57
CA MET A 1 15.26 18.30 -15.92
C MET A 1 15.63 18.28 -17.39
N HIS A 2 16.85 17.83 -17.72
CA HIS A 2 17.38 17.93 -19.08
C HIS A 2 16.72 16.94 -20.06
N CYS A 3 16.47 17.38 -21.29
CA CYS A 3 16.00 16.53 -22.38
C CYS A 3 17.09 15.50 -22.75
N PRO A 4 16.79 14.19 -22.80
CA PRO A 4 17.79 13.17 -23.12
C PRO A 4 18.27 13.21 -24.58
N PHE A 5 17.55 13.92 -25.47
CA PHE A 5 17.85 13.96 -26.90
C PHE A 5 18.67 15.19 -27.32
N CYS A 6 18.32 16.38 -26.80
CA CYS A 6 18.99 17.64 -27.17
C CYS A 6 19.61 18.39 -25.99
N ARG A 7 19.53 17.82 -24.77
CA ARG A 7 20.06 18.39 -23.51
C ARG A 7 19.50 19.75 -23.10
N HIS A 8 18.42 20.23 -23.72
CA HIS A 8 17.71 21.43 -23.24
C HIS A 8 17.31 21.26 -21.76
N PRO A 9 17.51 22.26 -20.89
CA PRO A 9 17.26 22.16 -19.45
C PRO A 9 15.79 21.98 -19.03
N ASP A 10 14.85 22.17 -19.96
CA ASP A 10 13.42 22.28 -19.68
C ASP A 10 12.62 21.18 -20.36
N SER A 11 11.50 20.85 -19.74
CA SER A 11 10.54 19.89 -20.26
C SER A 11 9.16 20.15 -19.68
N ARG A 12 8.12 19.95 -20.49
CA ARG A 12 6.71 20.08 -20.09
C ARG A 12 6.15 18.72 -19.71
N VAL A 13 5.48 18.61 -18.57
CA VAL A 13 4.75 17.39 -18.17
C VAL A 13 3.45 17.30 -18.99
N VAL A 14 3.23 16.16 -19.63
CA VAL A 14 2.07 15.88 -20.51
C VAL A 14 1.11 14.90 -19.85
N ASP A 15 1.64 13.88 -19.18
CA ASP A 15 0.85 12.85 -18.49
C ASP A 15 1.58 12.46 -17.19
N SER A 16 0.83 12.15 -16.14
CA SER A 16 1.38 11.76 -14.84
C SER A 16 0.58 10.58 -14.30
N ARG A 17 1.26 9.47 -14.01
CA ARG A 17 0.66 8.26 -13.45
C ARG A 17 1.43 7.83 -12.22
N THR A 18 0.72 7.50 -11.15
CA THR A 18 1.30 6.83 -9.99
C THR A 18 1.44 5.33 -10.30
N THR A 19 2.53 4.70 -9.89
CA THR A 19 2.67 3.23 -9.97
C THR A 19 1.72 2.54 -9.00
N ASP A 20 1.36 1.28 -9.28
CA ASP A 20 0.41 0.50 -8.46
C ASP A 20 0.82 0.43 -6.97
N ASP A 21 2.13 0.40 -6.69
CA ASP A 21 2.66 0.43 -5.33
C ASP A 21 2.64 1.82 -4.66
N GLY A 22 2.17 2.88 -5.33
CA GLY A 22 2.15 4.26 -4.82
C GLY A 22 3.52 4.93 -4.65
N THR A 23 4.62 4.19 -4.83
CA THR A 23 5.98 4.62 -4.47
C THR A 23 6.68 5.49 -5.50
N SER A 24 6.18 5.53 -6.74
CA SER A 24 6.78 6.32 -7.80
C SER A 24 5.74 6.92 -8.74
N ILE A 25 6.10 8.06 -9.32
CA ILE A 25 5.29 8.79 -10.29
C ILE A 25 6.01 8.73 -11.63
N ARG A 26 5.39 8.07 -12.60
CA ARG A 26 5.83 8.07 -13.99
C ARG A 26 5.24 9.29 -14.67
N ARG A 27 6.09 10.25 -15.03
CA ARG A 27 5.70 11.44 -15.79
C ARG A 27 6.15 11.33 -17.23
N ARG A 28 5.22 11.46 -18.18
CA ARG A 28 5.54 11.64 -19.59
C ARG A 28 5.80 13.12 -19.84
N ARG A 29 6.99 13.45 -20.32
CA ARG A 29 7.46 14.81 -20.56
C ARG A 29 7.69 15.03 -22.05
N GLN A 30 7.56 16.28 -22.49
CA GLN A 30 7.88 16.73 -23.85
C GLN A 30 8.91 17.85 -23.80
N CYS A 31 9.95 17.76 -24.65
CA CYS A 31 10.92 18.84 -24.81
C CYS A 31 10.30 19.99 -25.63
N PRO A 32 10.40 21.26 -25.20
CA PRO A 32 9.89 22.39 -25.98
C PRO A 32 10.70 22.66 -27.25
N ASP A 33 11.99 22.32 -27.27
CA ASP A 33 12.90 22.59 -28.38
C ASP A 33 12.88 21.50 -29.46
N CYS A 34 13.14 20.25 -29.09
CA CYS A 34 13.16 19.15 -30.07
C CYS A 34 11.82 18.42 -30.22
N SER A 35 10.77 18.83 -29.48
CA SER A 35 9.41 18.24 -29.48
C SER A 35 9.27 16.75 -29.12
N ARG A 36 10.39 16.06 -28.85
CA ARG A 36 10.41 14.64 -28.49
C ARG A 36 9.84 14.40 -27.09
N ARG A 37 9.19 13.25 -26.92
CA ARG A 37 8.60 12.80 -25.65
C ARG A 37 9.51 11.77 -24.97
N PHE A 38 9.60 11.85 -23.65
CA PHE A 38 10.34 10.89 -22.82
C PHE A 38 9.61 10.69 -21.49
N THR A 39 9.90 9.59 -20.81
CA THR A 39 9.28 9.27 -19.52
C THR A 39 10.31 9.40 -18.41
N THR A 40 9.97 10.11 -17.35
CA THR A 40 10.75 10.17 -16.12
C THR A 40 10.03 9.42 -15.01
N VAL A 41 10.79 8.72 -14.18
CA VAL A 41 10.26 8.07 -12.96
C VAL A 41 10.78 8.89 -11.79
N GLU A 42 9.86 9.53 -11.08
CA GLU A 42 10.14 10.26 -9.84
C GLU A 42 9.78 9.33 -8.69
N THR A 43 10.74 8.99 -7.84
CA THR A 43 10.51 8.11 -6.67
C THR A 43 10.65 8.94 -5.41
N CYS A 44 9.64 8.91 -4.53
CA CYS A 44 9.78 9.46 -3.18
C CYS A 44 10.60 8.45 -2.35
N SER A 45 11.91 8.63 -2.33
CA SER A 45 12.84 7.79 -1.58
C SER A 45 12.70 8.08 -0.09
N LEU A 46 12.22 7.09 0.65
CA LEU A 46 12.25 7.09 2.11
C LEU A 46 13.62 6.59 2.55
N MET A 47 14.31 7.36 3.39
CA MET A 47 15.64 7.03 3.88
C MET A 47 15.61 6.62 5.35
N VAL A 48 16.47 5.68 5.72
CA VAL A 48 16.62 5.18 7.08
C VAL A 48 18.01 5.49 7.59
N VAL A 49 18.11 6.29 8.65
CA VAL A 49 19.33 6.59 9.38
C VAL A 49 19.61 5.47 10.37
N LYS A 50 20.72 4.75 10.18
CA LYS A 50 21.18 3.70 11.09
C LYS A 50 21.72 4.29 12.38
N ARG A 51 21.80 3.46 13.42
CA ARG A 51 22.52 3.79 14.66
C ARG A 51 23.99 4.18 14.43
N SER A 52 24.62 3.68 13.36
CA SER A 52 25.98 4.07 12.95
C SER A 52 26.07 5.46 12.30
N GLY A 53 24.95 6.15 12.06
CA GLY A 53 24.87 7.40 11.32
C GLY A 53 24.84 7.24 9.79
N VAL A 54 24.99 6.02 9.28
CA VAL A 54 24.87 5.75 7.84
C VAL A 54 23.40 5.79 7.43
N THR A 55 23.10 6.49 6.34
CA THR A 55 21.76 6.57 5.76
C THR A 55 21.65 5.60 4.58
N GLU A 56 20.57 4.82 4.54
CA GLU A 56 20.27 3.91 3.43
C GLU A 56 18.79 3.97 3.04
N PRO A 57 18.41 3.60 1.80
CA PRO A 57 17.00 3.52 1.43
C PRO A 57 16.23 2.51 2.30
N PHE A 58 14.99 2.84 2.65
CA PHE A 58 14.07 1.91 3.31
C PHE A 58 13.89 0.64 2.46
N SER A 59 13.87 -0.51 3.12
CA SER A 59 13.71 -1.82 2.47
C SER A 59 12.75 -2.70 3.26
N ARG A 60 11.63 -3.07 2.64
CA ARG A 60 10.67 -4.05 3.20
C ARG A 60 11.35 -5.38 3.56
N THR A 61 12.27 -5.84 2.72
CA THR A 61 13.02 -7.08 2.97
C THR A 61 13.80 -7.03 4.28
N LYS A 62 14.40 -5.88 4.63
CA LYS A 62 15.12 -5.71 5.90
C LYS A 62 14.17 -5.71 7.10
N VAL A 63 12.99 -5.10 6.95
CA VAL A 63 11.92 -5.15 7.97
C VAL A 63 11.50 -6.59 8.22
N ILE A 64 11.14 -7.33 7.16
CA ILE A 64 10.72 -8.73 7.24
C ILE A 64 11.79 -9.59 7.89
N ASN A 65 13.06 -9.44 7.48
CA ASN A 65 14.17 -10.18 8.06
C ASN A 65 14.36 -9.88 9.56
N GLY A 66 14.15 -8.62 9.97
CA GLY A 66 14.21 -8.21 11.38
C GLY A 66 13.09 -8.84 12.22
N VAL A 67 11.88 -8.90 11.67
CA VAL A 67 10.70 -9.48 12.33
C VAL A 67 10.74 -11.00 12.37
N ARG A 68 11.31 -11.64 11.33
CA ARG A 68 11.36 -13.11 11.21
C ARG A 68 11.98 -13.77 12.44
N LYS A 69 12.98 -13.14 13.08
CA LYS A 69 13.59 -13.65 14.31
C LYS A 69 12.60 -13.71 15.48
N ALA A 70 11.73 -12.71 15.63
CA ALA A 70 10.71 -12.68 16.68
C ALA A 70 9.61 -13.74 16.44
N CYS A 71 9.28 -13.99 15.17
CA CYS A 71 8.27 -14.98 14.75
C CYS A 71 8.75 -16.44 14.76
N GLN A 72 10.00 -16.74 15.16
CA GLN A 72 10.50 -18.11 15.16
C GLN A 72 9.66 -19.04 16.05
N GLY A 73 9.21 -20.16 15.48
CA GLY A 73 8.36 -21.15 16.16
C GLY A 73 6.92 -20.70 16.39
N ARG A 74 6.46 -19.63 15.71
CA ARG A 74 5.08 -19.14 15.76
C ARG A 74 4.34 -19.52 14.46
N PRO A 75 3.01 -19.63 14.47
CA PRO A 75 2.20 -19.94 13.28
C PRO A 75 2.04 -18.70 12.38
N VAL A 76 3.15 -18.14 11.91
CA VAL A 76 3.17 -16.95 11.04
C VAL A 76 3.67 -17.35 9.65
N THR A 77 2.90 -17.07 8.61
CA THR A 77 3.24 -17.40 7.22
C THR A 77 4.12 -16.32 6.60
N GLU A 78 4.87 -16.66 5.54
CA GLU A 78 5.66 -15.68 4.80
C GLU A 78 4.78 -14.62 4.11
N ASP A 79 3.55 -14.98 3.71
CA ASP A 79 2.59 -14.01 3.17
C ASP A 79 2.16 -12.98 4.23
N ALA A 80 1.87 -13.42 5.45
CA ALA A 80 1.55 -12.52 6.55
C ALA A 80 2.73 -11.58 6.90
N LEU A 81 3.97 -12.07 6.81
CA LEU A 81 5.16 -11.22 6.97
C LEU A 81 5.29 -10.19 5.83
N ALA A 82 4.97 -10.58 4.59
CA ALA A 82 4.98 -9.67 3.45
C ALA A 82 3.93 -8.54 3.63
N GLN A 83 2.71 -8.91 4.03
CA GLN A 83 1.64 -7.95 4.35
C GLN A 83 2.04 -7.03 5.51
N LEU A 84 2.67 -7.56 6.57
CA LEU A 84 3.22 -6.76 7.66
C LEU A 84 4.26 -5.76 7.14
N GLY A 85 5.18 -6.20 6.29
CA GLY A 85 6.20 -5.33 5.68
C GLY A 85 5.59 -4.18 4.87
N GLN A 86 4.49 -4.43 4.15
CA GLN A 86 3.74 -3.40 3.45
C GLN A 86 3.09 -2.41 4.42
N ARG A 87 2.36 -2.90 5.43
CA ARG A 87 1.72 -2.04 6.44
C ARG A 87 2.71 -1.15 7.18
N VAL A 88 3.90 -1.67 7.48
CA VAL A 88 4.99 -0.90 8.08
C VAL A 88 5.46 0.19 7.13
N GLU A 89 5.68 -0.11 5.85
CA GLU A 89 6.05 0.91 4.88
C GLU A 89 5.00 2.02 4.79
N GLU A 90 3.72 1.66 4.73
CA GLU A 90 2.61 2.61 4.68
C GLU A 90 2.57 3.50 5.95
N ALA A 91 2.67 2.91 7.14
CA ALA A 91 2.68 3.64 8.40
C ALA A 91 3.87 4.62 8.48
N VAL A 92 5.04 4.17 8.05
CA VAL A 92 6.27 4.94 8.04
C VAL A 92 6.19 6.10 7.03
N ARG A 93 5.60 5.87 5.84
CA ARG A 93 5.34 6.93 4.85
C ARG A 93 4.26 7.92 5.29
N ALA A 94 3.25 7.46 6.01
CA ALA A 94 2.18 8.30 6.54
C ALA A 94 2.67 9.36 7.53
N THR A 95 3.85 9.17 8.13
CA THR A 95 4.51 10.19 8.97
C THR A 95 4.92 11.45 8.19
N GLY A 96 4.99 11.38 6.84
CA GLY A 96 5.44 12.49 5.99
C GLY A 96 6.94 12.79 6.07
N SER A 97 7.71 11.99 6.81
CA SER A 97 9.15 12.19 6.99
C SER A 97 9.93 11.57 5.83
N ALA A 98 10.86 12.33 5.25
CA ALA A 98 11.76 11.84 4.20
C ALA A 98 12.88 10.93 4.75
N GLU A 99 13.24 11.13 6.02
CA GLU A 99 14.26 10.37 6.73
C GLU A 99 13.73 9.93 8.09
N LEU A 100 13.99 8.67 8.46
CA LEU A 100 13.58 8.09 9.74
C LEU A 100 14.71 7.30 10.35
N THR A 101 14.74 7.18 11.67
CA THR A 101 15.76 6.37 12.33
C THR A 101 15.40 4.89 12.27
N THR A 102 16.39 4.02 12.46
CA THR A 102 16.11 2.58 12.70
C THR A 102 15.21 2.32 13.90
N HIS A 103 15.21 3.22 14.88
CA HIS A 103 14.35 3.09 16.05
C HIS A 103 12.89 3.36 15.68
N ASP A 104 12.63 4.42 14.91
CA ASP A 104 11.27 4.77 14.46
C ASP A 104 10.67 3.66 13.60
N VAL A 105 11.46 3.07 12.70
CA VAL A 105 11.03 1.90 11.92
C VAL A 105 10.73 0.71 12.83
N GLY A 106 11.52 0.50 13.88
CA GLY A 106 11.27 -0.53 14.90
C GLY A 106 9.94 -0.32 15.64
N LEU A 107 9.63 0.92 16.02
CA LEU A 107 8.36 1.27 16.66
C LEU A 107 7.17 1.09 15.70
N ALA A 108 7.33 1.43 14.42
CA ALA A 108 6.29 1.25 13.41
C ALA A 108 5.93 -0.23 13.15
N ILE A 109 6.84 -1.16 13.43
CA ILE A 109 6.60 -2.61 13.34
C ILE A 109 5.66 -3.11 14.44
N LEU A 110 5.68 -2.48 15.62
CA LEU A 110 5.00 -2.99 16.82
C LEU A 110 3.49 -3.12 16.64
N GLY A 111 2.82 -2.13 16.05
CA GLY A 111 1.37 -2.17 15.82
C GLY A 111 0.95 -3.35 14.94
N PRO A 112 1.41 -3.44 13.68
CA PRO A 112 1.11 -4.56 12.80
C PRO A 112 1.52 -5.93 13.38
N LEU A 113 2.63 -5.99 14.13
CA LEU A 113 3.10 -7.23 14.75
C LEU A 113 2.23 -7.67 15.93
N GLN A 114 1.68 -6.73 16.71
CA GLN A 114 0.76 -7.02 17.81
C GLN A 114 -0.52 -7.71 17.31
N GLU A 115 -1.07 -7.23 16.20
CA GLU A 115 -2.24 -7.82 15.56
C GLU A 115 -1.93 -9.20 14.97
N LEU A 116 -0.71 -9.39 14.45
CA LEU A 116 -0.30 -10.63 13.82
C LEU A 116 0.00 -11.75 14.85
N ASP A 117 0.79 -11.47 15.88
CA ASP A 117 1.11 -12.42 16.94
C ASP A 117 1.61 -11.73 18.21
N LEU A 118 0.86 -11.85 19.30
CA LEU A 118 1.17 -11.22 20.60
C LEU A 118 2.51 -11.67 21.20
N VAL A 119 2.93 -12.92 20.97
CA VAL A 119 4.19 -13.45 21.51
C VAL A 119 5.38 -12.92 20.72
N ALA A 120 5.29 -12.88 19.39
CA ALA A 120 6.30 -12.26 18.53
C ALA A 120 6.40 -10.76 18.83
N TYR A 121 5.28 -10.08 19.05
CA TYR A 121 5.24 -8.70 19.53
C TYR A 121 6.05 -8.53 20.82
N LEU A 122 5.79 -9.31 21.88
CA LEU A 122 6.51 -9.19 23.15
C LEU A 122 8.03 -9.41 22.98
N ARG A 123 8.42 -10.41 22.17
CA ARG A 123 9.83 -10.69 21.85
C ARG A 123 10.51 -9.55 21.09
N PHE A 124 9.77 -8.87 20.22
CA PHE A 124 10.29 -7.75 19.44
C PHE A 124 10.33 -6.47 20.27
N ALA A 125 9.25 -6.20 21.03
CA ALA A 125 9.09 -5.06 21.90
C ALA A 125 10.18 -4.99 22.98
N SER A 126 10.60 -6.13 23.54
CA SER A 126 11.66 -6.14 24.55
C SER A 126 12.97 -5.52 24.08
N VAL A 127 13.30 -5.62 22.79
CA VAL A 127 14.52 -5.02 22.22
C VAL A 127 14.34 -3.53 21.92
N TYR A 128 13.20 -3.13 21.37
CA TYR A 128 12.98 -1.76 20.89
C TYR A 128 12.42 -0.81 21.93
N ARG A 129 11.67 -1.31 22.92
CA ARG A 129 11.22 -0.55 24.10
C ARG A 129 12.16 -0.70 25.30
N ALA A 130 13.31 -1.36 25.13
CA ALA A 130 14.34 -1.56 26.15
C ALA A 130 13.77 -2.15 27.46
N PHE A 131 13.17 -3.33 27.38
CA PHE A 131 12.70 -4.03 28.59
C PHE A 131 13.93 -4.55 29.33
N ASP A 132 14.15 -4.01 30.53
CA ASP A 132 15.30 -4.34 31.37
C ASP A 132 14.88 -5.12 32.62
N SER A 133 13.56 -5.18 32.93
CA SER A 133 13.05 -5.86 34.12
C SER A 133 11.80 -6.71 33.85
N LEU A 134 11.42 -7.55 34.83
CA LEU A 134 10.20 -8.36 34.74
C LEU A 134 8.95 -7.48 34.75
N GLU A 135 9.00 -6.35 35.46
CA GLU A 135 7.92 -5.37 35.56
C GLU A 135 7.59 -4.76 34.19
N ASP A 136 8.58 -4.57 33.31
CA ASP A 136 8.34 -4.10 31.93
C ASP A 136 7.51 -5.11 31.12
N PHE A 137 7.77 -6.41 31.30
CA PHE A 137 6.98 -7.46 30.68
C PHE A 137 5.57 -7.51 31.26
N GLU A 138 5.42 -7.38 32.58
CA GLU A 138 4.11 -7.34 33.22
C GLU A 138 3.27 -6.17 32.72
N ALA A 139 3.85 -4.97 32.64
CA ALA A 139 3.20 -3.79 32.12
C ALA A 139 2.74 -3.99 30.66
N ALA A 140 3.61 -4.55 29.81
CA ALA A 140 3.27 -4.85 28.43
C ALA A 140 2.14 -5.91 28.32
N ILE A 141 2.16 -6.94 29.16
CA ILE A 141 1.10 -7.96 29.18
C ILE A 141 -0.24 -7.35 29.63
N VAL A 142 -0.23 -6.45 30.62
CA VAL A 142 -1.42 -5.74 31.07
C VAL A 142 -1.99 -4.88 29.94
N GLU A 143 -1.15 -4.12 29.23
CA GLU A 143 -1.54 -3.33 28.05
C GLU A 143 -2.19 -4.22 26.98
N LEU A 144 -1.56 -5.36 26.66
CA LEU A 144 -2.07 -6.31 25.67
C LEU A 144 -3.44 -6.87 26.06
N ARG A 145 -3.64 -7.23 27.33
CA ARG A 145 -4.94 -7.74 27.82
C ARG A 145 -6.06 -6.70 27.69
N GLN A 146 -5.75 -5.42 27.93
CA GLN A 146 -6.73 -4.35 27.74
C GLN A 146 -7.07 -4.15 26.27
N SER A 147 -6.08 -4.27 25.38
CA SER A 147 -6.31 -4.16 23.93
C SER A 147 -7.10 -5.35 23.37
N ALA A 148 -6.87 -6.57 23.87
CA ALA A 148 -7.58 -7.78 23.45
C ALA A 148 -9.02 -7.88 23.98
N GLY A 149 -9.36 -7.09 25.01
CA GLY A 149 -10.70 -7.05 25.62
C GLY A 149 -11.71 -6.14 24.91
N ARG A 150 -11.30 -5.40 23.87
CA ARG A 150 -12.21 -4.61 23.04
C ARG A 150 -12.65 -5.49 21.86
N PRO A 151 -13.92 -5.92 21.78
CA PRO A 151 -14.38 -6.67 20.61
C PRO A 151 -14.17 -5.77 19.39
N VAL A 152 -13.44 -6.29 18.41
CA VAL A 152 -13.43 -5.75 17.06
C VAL A 152 -14.88 -5.85 16.62
N ALA A 153 -15.54 -4.71 16.40
CA ALA A 153 -16.88 -4.72 15.83
C ALA A 153 -16.76 -5.43 14.48
N ASP A 154 -17.35 -6.61 14.38
CA ASP A 154 -17.41 -7.41 13.17
C ASP A 154 -18.02 -6.55 12.06
N ASP A 155 -17.20 -6.24 11.06
CA ASP A 155 -17.61 -5.60 9.80
C ASP A 155 -18.28 -6.66 8.91
N GLU A 156 -19.35 -7.30 9.44
CA GLU A 156 -20.14 -8.35 8.77
C GLU A 156 -21.36 -7.80 8.00
N ASP A 157 -21.34 -6.54 7.55
CA ASP A 157 -22.43 -5.96 6.74
C ASP A 157 -21.95 -5.51 5.35
N ARG A 158 -21.25 -6.39 4.62
CA ARG A 158 -21.00 -6.17 3.19
C ARG A 158 -21.22 -7.39 2.30
N GLU A 159 -22.28 -8.14 2.58
CA GLU A 159 -22.84 -9.09 1.61
C GLU A 159 -24.37 -8.98 1.57
N GLY A 160 -24.90 -8.36 0.50
CA GLY A 160 -26.31 -8.49 0.15
C GLY A 160 -26.98 -7.24 -0.42
N ALA A 161 -26.77 -6.95 -1.72
CA ALA A 161 -27.81 -6.37 -2.58
C ALA A 161 -27.42 -6.43 -4.06
N VAL A 162 -27.27 -7.64 -4.60
CA VAL A 162 -27.56 -7.88 -6.02
C VAL A 162 -29.02 -8.34 -6.08
N THR A 163 -29.93 -7.41 -6.34
CA THR A 163 -31.29 -7.76 -6.76
C THR A 163 -31.51 -7.22 -8.16
N GLY A 164 -31.53 -8.15 -9.12
CA GLY A 164 -32.00 -7.88 -10.46
C GLY A 164 -33.49 -7.51 -10.41
N SER A 165 -33.84 -6.43 -11.08
CA SER A 165 -35.21 -6.10 -11.42
C SER A 165 -35.40 -6.31 -12.91
N GLN A 166 -35.74 -7.56 -13.28
CA GLN A 166 -36.57 -7.83 -14.44
C GLN A 166 -38.02 -7.68 -13.99
N GLY A 167 -38.74 -6.75 -14.62
CA GLY A 167 -40.18 -6.58 -14.50
C GLY A 167 -40.69 -6.06 -15.83
N ASP A 168 -41.26 -6.96 -16.62
CA ASP A 168 -42.06 -6.70 -17.81
C ASP A 168 -43.12 -5.63 -17.55
N ASP A 169 -43.33 -4.72 -18.50
CA ASP A 169 -44.63 -4.08 -18.68
C ASP A 169 -44.99 -4.00 -20.17
N ARG A 170 -46.14 -4.59 -20.49
CA ARG A 170 -46.71 -4.70 -21.83
C ARG A 170 -47.65 -3.52 -22.08
N GLY A 171 -47.44 -2.85 -23.22
CA GLY A 171 -48.48 -2.80 -24.26
C GLY A 171 -49.20 -1.47 -24.51
N SER A 172 -49.07 -1.00 -25.75
CA SER A 172 -50.03 -0.34 -26.67
C SER A 172 -49.22 0.67 -27.50
N GLY A 173 -49.11 0.63 -28.82
CA GLY A 173 -50.00 0.17 -29.88
C GLY A 173 -50.04 1.32 -30.89
N GLU A 174 -49.53 1.14 -32.11
CA GLU A 174 -50.13 1.73 -33.33
C GLU A 174 -49.45 1.12 -34.57
N ALA A 175 -50.28 0.61 -35.47
CA ALA A 175 -49.87 0.00 -36.73
C ALA A 175 -49.66 1.07 -37.80
N VAL A 176 -48.58 0.97 -38.57
CA VAL A 176 -48.57 1.47 -39.96
C VAL A 176 -47.87 0.45 -40.84
N GLN A 177 -48.56 0.14 -41.93
CA GLN A 177 -48.33 -0.94 -42.88
C GLN A 177 -47.73 -0.35 -44.18
N VAL A 178 -47.39 -1.25 -45.11
CA VAL A 178 -47.22 -1.07 -46.57
C VAL A 178 -45.80 -0.62 -47.07
N PRO A 179 -45.36 -0.96 -48.30
CA PRO A 179 -44.87 -2.28 -48.78
C PRO A 179 -43.49 -2.23 -49.50
N GLU A 180 -42.99 -3.42 -49.89
CA GLU A 180 -41.96 -3.65 -50.92
C GLU A 180 -42.30 -3.03 -52.28
N PRO A 181 -41.29 -2.86 -53.16
CA PRO A 181 -41.43 -3.58 -54.43
C PRO A 181 -40.15 -4.20 -54.99
N ALA A 182 -40.37 -5.39 -55.56
CA ALA A 182 -39.96 -5.90 -56.88
C ALA A 182 -38.48 -5.82 -57.28
N GLY A 183 -37.91 -7.00 -57.53
CA GLY A 183 -36.58 -7.18 -58.11
C GLY A 183 -36.46 -6.87 -59.59
N ALA A 184 -35.24 -7.02 -60.08
CA ALA A 184 -34.92 -7.31 -61.48
C ALA A 184 -33.59 -8.08 -61.51
N ALA A 185 -33.60 -9.19 -62.23
CA ALA A 185 -32.45 -9.95 -62.66
C ALA A 185 -31.76 -9.23 -63.85
N ASP A 186 -30.43 -9.30 -63.90
CA ASP A 186 -29.63 -9.96 -64.97
C ASP A 186 -28.19 -10.13 -64.45
#